data_AF-A0A0V1MQS0-F1
#
_entry.id   AF-A0A0V1MQS0-F1
#
_cell.length_a   1.000
_cell.length_b   1.000
_cell.length_c   1.000
_cell.angle_alpha   90.00
_cell.angle_beta   90.00
_cell.angle_gamma   90.00
#
_symmetry.space_group_name_H-M   'P 1'
#
loop_
_entity.id
_entity.type
_entity.pdbx_description
1 polymer ?
#
loop_
_entity_poly.entity_id
_entity_poly.type
_entity_poly.pdbx_seq_one_letter_code
_entity_poly.pdbx_strand_id
1 'polypeptide(L)'
;MFSKNIFKLFFNVRRYRQERFLFTDKSLGLTDFDIFRNARRRKLNISQEQFWNKMQHYFLPNNTLFIYTEDLKNAVCLAETEEQIHIVTKMCYRYNDQSQRMKIFIYQFGSVIMRMLHCARKPDLAYDLISDPALSNFFNHPMCFTVCMDLLYKEERHQAIIDVWKIYENSDCMLKNPYPRSLQILTTAACYKIATEEACEFGLQFLGNCIAKVPVPGKALAMMSALCLKMENPNMSYEILMLMKKPEDNVISRGLLCYALKNLNRLHEAIQLLEQLIVTDLSSPAMDFKISACVLEDLSKAVGEIADTNIIKRFKRVHSQLKQSNNIITTSIDDLLCAPVHMQPSSQQEDTSLQGDPLNSNNISQNASTQSAILHKNRSYTNDKIVELLAKRIRSEGPYEN
;
A
#
# COMPACT_ATOMS: atom_id res chain seq x y z
N MET A 1 -4.72 18.02 36.34
CA MET A 1 -3.35 17.87 35.79
C MET A 1 -2.95 16.39 35.63
N PHE A 2 -3.86 15.54 35.13
CA PHE A 2 -3.61 14.11 34.85
C PHE A 2 -4.38 13.74 33.57
N SER A 3 -3.77 13.91 32.39
CA SER A 3 -4.38 13.46 31.12
C SER A 3 -3.37 13.40 29.95
N LYS A 4 -2.10 13.05 30.19
CA LYS A 4 -1.11 12.93 29.10
C LYS A 4 -0.51 11.54 28.91
N ASN A 5 -0.82 10.57 29.78
CA ASN A 5 -0.13 9.27 29.79
C ASN A 5 -1.02 8.04 29.65
N ILE A 6 -2.34 8.17 29.50
CA ILE A 6 -3.24 7.02 29.41
C ILE A 6 -3.36 6.52 27.96
N PHE A 7 -3.24 7.37 26.94
CA PHE A 7 -3.35 6.95 25.53
C PHE A 7 -2.12 6.18 25.00
N LYS A 8 -0.91 6.45 25.50
CA LYS A 8 0.34 5.79 25.05
C LYS A 8 0.47 4.32 25.49
N LEU A 9 -0.26 3.89 26.53
CA LEU A 9 -0.07 2.55 27.09
C LEU A 9 -0.82 1.44 26.33
N PHE A 10 -1.89 1.75 25.60
CA PHE A 10 -2.83 0.71 25.14
C PHE A 10 -2.52 0.09 23.77
N PHE A 11 -1.69 0.72 22.94
CA PHE A 11 -1.16 0.08 21.72
C PHE A 11 -0.03 -0.94 22.01
N ASN A 12 0.32 -1.18 23.27
CA ASN A 12 1.52 -1.91 23.67
C ASN A 12 1.23 -3.27 24.33
N VAL A 13 0.28 -4.04 23.77
CA VAL A 13 0.03 -5.42 24.20
C VAL A 13 0.77 -6.40 23.28
N ARG A 14 1.83 -7.02 23.83
CA ARG A 14 2.61 -8.18 23.36
C ARG A 14 2.50 -8.55 21.87
N ARG A 15 3.42 -8.02 21.08
CA ARG A 15 3.74 -8.49 19.72
C ARG A 15 4.34 -9.90 19.76
N TYR A 16 3.57 -10.91 19.40
CA TYR A 16 4.15 -12.01 18.62
C TYR A 16 4.36 -11.47 17.20
N ARG A 17 5.57 -10.99 16.91
CA ARG A 17 5.99 -10.54 15.57
C ARG A 17 6.01 -11.74 14.63
N GLN A 18 4.85 -12.09 14.07
CA GLN A 18 4.85 -12.63 12.71
C GLN A 18 5.04 -11.43 11.78
N GLU A 19 6.01 -11.50 10.88
CA GLU A 19 6.21 -10.49 9.82
C GLU A 19 4.92 -10.44 9.00
N ARG A 20 4.09 -9.41 9.22
CA ARG A 20 2.78 -9.29 8.56
C ARG A 20 2.90 -8.33 7.38
N PHE A 21 2.70 -8.88 6.20
CA PHE A 21 2.91 -8.20 4.94
C PHE A 21 1.64 -7.50 4.50
N LEU A 22 1.77 -6.32 3.87
CA LEU A 22 0.62 -5.60 3.33
C LEU A 22 0.17 -6.15 1.98
N PHE A 23 1.08 -6.78 1.24
CA PHE A 23 0.80 -7.45 -0.02
C PHE A 23 1.25 -8.90 0.05
N THR A 24 0.56 -9.75 -0.71
CA THR A 24 0.97 -11.14 -0.90
C THR A 24 2.13 -11.22 -1.89
N ASP A 25 2.97 -12.22 -1.75
CA ASP A 25 4.08 -12.46 -2.68
C ASP A 25 3.59 -12.64 -4.13
N LYS A 26 2.41 -13.24 -4.30
CA LYS A 26 1.73 -13.37 -5.60
C LYS A 26 1.37 -12.01 -6.20
N SER A 27 0.80 -11.08 -5.44
CA SER A 27 0.44 -9.75 -5.94
C SER A 27 1.65 -8.90 -6.35
N LEU A 28 2.83 -9.19 -5.79
CA LEU A 28 4.08 -8.51 -6.14
C LEU A 28 4.82 -9.19 -7.31
N GLY A 29 4.34 -10.35 -7.75
CA GLY A 29 5.01 -11.19 -8.75
C GLY A 29 6.27 -11.90 -8.23
N LEU A 30 6.44 -12.00 -6.91
CA LEU A 30 7.59 -12.70 -6.31
C LEU A 30 7.50 -14.21 -6.55
N THR A 31 6.29 -14.78 -6.48
CA THR A 31 6.07 -16.20 -6.81
C THR A 31 6.45 -16.51 -8.25
N ASP A 32 6.06 -15.66 -9.19
CA ASP A 32 6.40 -15.83 -10.61
C ASP A 32 7.90 -15.65 -10.84
N PHE A 33 8.53 -14.71 -10.11
CA PHE A 33 9.97 -14.53 -10.12
C PHE A 33 10.73 -15.75 -9.59
N ASP A 34 10.26 -16.39 -8.52
CA ASP A 34 10.87 -17.62 -7.99
C ASP A 34 10.76 -18.78 -8.98
N ILE A 35 9.60 -18.95 -9.63
CA ILE A 35 9.41 -19.95 -10.68
C ILE A 35 10.38 -19.68 -11.84
N PHE A 36 10.45 -18.44 -12.30
CA PHE A 36 11.34 -17.98 -13.35
C PHE A 36 12.82 -18.21 -13.00
N ARG A 37 13.23 -17.85 -11.78
CA ARG A 37 14.57 -18.05 -11.23
C ARG A 37 14.97 -19.52 -11.20
N ASN A 38 14.08 -20.37 -10.68
CA ASN A 38 14.30 -21.81 -10.59
C ASN A 38 14.34 -22.50 -11.96
N ALA A 39 13.48 -22.07 -12.89
CA ALA A 39 13.48 -22.58 -14.26
C ALA A 39 14.77 -22.22 -14.99
N ARG A 40 15.28 -20.99 -14.82
CA ARG A 40 16.56 -20.56 -15.41
C ARG A 40 17.74 -21.31 -14.84
N ARG A 41 17.82 -21.47 -13.51
CA ARG A 41 18.88 -22.24 -12.84
C ARG A 41 19.00 -23.67 -13.39
N ARG A 42 17.87 -24.32 -13.69
CA ARG A 42 17.85 -25.67 -14.29
C ARG A 42 18.32 -25.72 -15.74
N LYS A 43 18.21 -24.63 -16.50
CA LYS A 43 18.59 -24.55 -17.92
C LYS A 43 20.04 -24.12 -18.15
N LEU A 44 20.73 -23.66 -17.11
CA LEU A 44 22.11 -23.20 -17.23
C LEU A 44 23.06 -24.39 -17.30
N ASN A 45 23.64 -24.58 -18.48
CA ASN A 45 24.63 -25.63 -18.76
C ASN A 45 26.07 -25.23 -18.36
N ILE A 46 26.26 -24.01 -17.84
CA ILE A 46 27.56 -23.46 -17.47
C ILE A 46 27.62 -23.37 -15.94
N SER A 47 28.78 -23.65 -15.35
CA SER A 47 28.98 -23.46 -13.90
C SER A 47 28.80 -21.99 -13.50
N GLN A 48 28.28 -21.74 -12.30
CA GLN A 48 28.06 -20.36 -11.82
C GLN A 48 29.36 -19.55 -11.79
N GLU A 49 30.48 -20.16 -11.41
CA GLU A 49 31.79 -19.51 -11.37
C GLU A 49 32.23 -19.02 -12.75
N GLN A 50 32.13 -19.89 -13.77
CA GLN A 50 32.44 -19.50 -15.16
C GLN A 50 31.52 -18.37 -15.66
N PHE A 51 30.25 -18.40 -15.29
CA PHE A 51 29.31 -17.33 -15.64
C PHE A 51 29.72 -15.99 -15.00
N TRP A 52 30.02 -15.97 -13.70
CA TRP A 52 30.41 -14.73 -13.03
C TRP A 52 31.76 -14.18 -13.50
N ASN A 53 32.72 -15.06 -13.81
CA ASN A 53 33.97 -14.66 -14.45
C ASN A 53 33.70 -13.97 -15.81
N LYS A 54 32.80 -14.54 -16.64
CA LYS A 54 32.32 -13.90 -17.88
C LYS A 54 31.70 -12.52 -17.60
N MET A 55 30.85 -12.39 -16.57
CA MET A 55 30.20 -11.11 -16.27
C MET A 55 31.19 -10.03 -15.83
N GLN A 56 32.24 -10.40 -15.08
CA GLN A 56 33.29 -9.47 -14.70
C GLN A 56 34.07 -8.94 -15.89
N HIS A 57 34.25 -9.75 -16.95
CA HIS A 57 34.95 -9.31 -18.16
C HIS A 57 34.31 -8.07 -18.79
N TYR A 58 32.99 -7.86 -18.68
CA TYR A 58 32.35 -6.64 -19.18
C TYR A 58 33.01 -5.39 -18.61
N PHE A 59 33.45 -5.41 -17.35
CA PHE A 59 33.94 -4.22 -16.64
C PHE A 59 35.47 -4.05 -16.68
N LEU A 60 36.17 -4.85 -17.49
CA LEU A 60 37.61 -4.65 -17.71
C LEU A 60 37.90 -3.32 -18.42
N PRO A 61 39.05 -2.69 -18.13
CA PRO A 61 39.46 -1.47 -18.80
C PRO A 61 39.52 -1.68 -20.32
N ASN A 62 39.02 -0.71 -21.08
CA ASN A 62 38.94 -0.71 -22.55
C ASN A 62 37.94 -1.69 -23.19
N ASN A 63 37.06 -2.32 -22.41
CA ASN A 63 36.06 -3.23 -22.96
C ASN A 63 34.78 -2.49 -23.44
N THR A 64 34.47 -2.60 -24.74
CA THR A 64 33.27 -2.03 -25.39
C THR A 64 32.09 -3.00 -25.54
N LEU A 65 32.19 -4.23 -25.00
CA LEU A 65 31.15 -5.25 -25.15
C LEU A 65 29.78 -4.79 -24.61
N PHE A 66 28.73 -5.19 -25.32
CA PHE A 66 27.35 -4.94 -24.91
C PHE A 66 26.89 -5.94 -23.85
N ILE A 67 26.07 -5.48 -22.91
CA ILE A 67 25.39 -6.39 -21.99
C ILE A 67 24.18 -6.94 -22.72
N TYR A 68 24.18 -8.25 -22.97
CA TYR A 68 23.04 -8.90 -23.59
C TYR A 68 21.91 -9.08 -22.57
N THR A 69 20.67 -8.96 -23.06
CA THR A 69 19.46 -9.16 -22.26
C THR A 69 19.48 -10.51 -21.54
N GLU A 70 19.88 -11.59 -22.21
CA GLU A 70 19.93 -12.91 -21.57
C GLU A 70 21.01 -13.01 -20.48
N ASP A 71 22.15 -12.34 -20.65
CA ASP A 71 23.20 -12.30 -19.63
C ASP A 71 22.70 -11.57 -18.37
N LEU A 72 22.01 -10.43 -18.52
CA LEU A 72 21.44 -9.72 -17.37
C LEU A 72 20.29 -10.51 -16.72
N LYS A 73 19.38 -11.13 -17.49
CA LYS A 73 18.34 -12.01 -16.93
C LYS A 73 18.95 -13.15 -16.11
N ASN A 74 20.01 -13.79 -16.62
CA ASN A 74 20.69 -14.87 -15.93
C ASN A 74 21.39 -14.37 -14.66
N ALA A 75 22.08 -13.23 -14.72
CA ALA A 75 22.75 -12.63 -13.57
C ALA A 75 21.77 -12.34 -12.43
N VAL A 76 20.59 -11.77 -12.75
CA VAL A 76 19.53 -11.49 -11.77
C VAL A 76 18.98 -12.76 -11.11
N CYS A 77 18.83 -13.85 -11.87
CA CYS A 77 18.36 -15.12 -11.31
C CYS A 77 19.44 -15.85 -10.48
N LEU A 78 20.71 -15.65 -10.79
CA LEU A 78 21.82 -16.35 -10.16
C LEU A 78 22.40 -15.62 -8.96
N ALA A 79 22.22 -14.30 -8.85
CA ALA A 79 22.78 -13.53 -7.77
C ALA A 79 22.28 -14.01 -6.40
N GLU A 80 23.23 -14.32 -5.53
CA GLU A 80 23.01 -14.76 -4.14
C GLU A 80 23.94 -14.02 -3.16
N THR A 81 25.17 -13.71 -3.57
CA THR A 81 26.14 -12.99 -2.73
C THR A 81 26.14 -11.48 -2.97
N GLU A 82 26.65 -10.70 -2.00
CA GLU A 82 26.80 -9.24 -2.14
C GLU A 82 27.60 -8.85 -3.40
N GLU A 83 28.69 -9.58 -3.68
CA GLU A 83 29.55 -9.31 -4.83
C GLU A 83 28.80 -9.51 -6.15
N GLN A 84 27.98 -10.56 -6.23
CA GLN A 84 27.17 -10.85 -7.40
C GLN A 84 26.07 -9.81 -7.59
N ILE A 85 25.41 -9.40 -6.50
CA ILE A 85 24.42 -8.32 -6.52
C ILE A 85 25.07 -7.01 -6.97
N HIS A 86 26.28 -6.70 -6.51
CA HIS A 86 27.05 -5.54 -6.96
C HIS A 86 27.37 -5.59 -8.46
N ILE A 87 27.74 -6.77 -8.98
CA ILE A 87 27.93 -6.96 -10.42
C ILE A 87 26.62 -6.69 -11.18
N VAL A 88 25.49 -7.23 -10.71
CA VAL A 88 24.17 -6.97 -11.30
C VAL A 88 23.85 -5.47 -11.30
N THR A 89 24.12 -4.77 -10.21
CA THR A 89 23.94 -3.32 -10.11
C THR A 89 24.76 -2.59 -11.17
N LYS A 90 26.05 -2.90 -11.32
CA LYS A 90 26.90 -2.33 -12.38
C LYS A 90 26.36 -2.65 -13.78
N MET A 91 25.81 -3.85 -13.97
CA MET A 91 25.18 -4.24 -15.22
C MET A 91 23.94 -3.38 -15.52
N CYS A 92 23.13 -3.03 -14.51
CA CYS A 92 21.99 -2.13 -14.69
C CYS A 92 22.42 -0.76 -15.23
N TYR A 93 23.45 -0.13 -14.66
CA TYR A 93 23.96 1.15 -15.15
C TYR A 93 24.41 1.08 -16.59
N ARG A 94 25.25 0.09 -16.92
CA ARG A 94 25.78 -0.06 -18.28
C ARG A 94 24.68 -0.42 -19.27
N TYR A 95 23.73 -1.26 -18.89
CA TYR A 95 22.60 -1.63 -19.74
C TYR A 95 21.67 -0.43 -19.99
N ASN A 96 21.41 0.40 -18.98
CA ASN A 96 20.62 1.62 -19.14
C ASN A 96 21.32 2.65 -20.05
N ASP A 97 22.62 2.90 -19.88
CA ASP A 97 23.40 3.76 -20.77
C ASP A 97 23.39 3.24 -22.22
N GLN A 98 23.59 1.94 -22.42
CA GLN A 98 23.45 1.27 -23.72
C GLN A 98 22.07 1.49 -24.34
N SER A 99 21.02 1.38 -23.52
CA SER A 99 19.63 1.54 -23.94
C SER A 99 19.35 2.94 -24.47
N GLN A 100 19.79 3.95 -23.73
CA GLN A 100 19.58 5.35 -24.06
C GLN A 100 20.32 5.74 -25.35
N ARG A 101 21.55 5.26 -25.53
CA ARG A 101 22.36 5.53 -26.74
C ARG A 101 21.76 4.91 -28.00
N MET A 102 21.30 3.66 -27.90
CA MET A 102 20.85 2.91 -29.07
C MET A 102 19.38 3.17 -29.46
N LYS A 103 18.56 3.72 -28.55
CA LYS A 103 17.11 3.95 -28.76
C LYS A 103 16.34 2.70 -29.21
N ILE A 104 16.82 1.51 -28.85
CA ILE A 104 16.17 0.24 -29.16
C ILE A 104 15.12 -0.04 -28.08
N PHE A 105 13.97 -0.61 -28.45
CA PHE A 105 12.98 -1.07 -27.48
C PHE A 105 13.59 -2.20 -26.64
N ILE A 106 13.64 -1.97 -25.33
CA ILE A 106 14.46 -2.76 -24.44
C ILE A 106 13.60 -3.37 -23.35
N TYR A 107 13.89 -4.65 -23.12
CA TYR A 107 13.29 -5.44 -22.05
C TYR A 107 13.31 -4.69 -20.71
N GLN A 108 12.17 -4.63 -20.03
CA GLN A 108 11.99 -3.89 -18.79
C GLN A 108 12.50 -4.69 -17.60
N PHE A 109 13.74 -4.42 -17.18
CA PHE A 109 14.36 -5.10 -16.05
C PHE A 109 13.95 -4.56 -14.68
N GLY A 110 13.43 -3.32 -14.59
CA GLY A 110 13.24 -2.62 -13.32
C GLY A 110 12.47 -3.43 -12.27
N SER A 111 11.34 -4.02 -12.65
CA SER A 111 10.51 -4.83 -11.74
C SER A 111 11.23 -6.11 -11.30
N VAL A 112 11.95 -6.76 -12.22
CA VAL A 112 12.71 -8.00 -11.96
C VAL A 112 13.88 -7.72 -11.00
N ILE A 113 14.59 -6.62 -11.18
CA ILE A 113 15.66 -6.18 -10.26
C ILE A 113 15.10 -5.89 -8.87
N MET A 114 13.99 -5.16 -8.78
CA MET A 114 13.35 -4.88 -7.50
C MET A 114 12.87 -6.16 -6.80
N ARG A 115 12.36 -7.15 -7.54
CA ARG A 115 12.00 -8.47 -6.98
C ARG A 115 13.23 -9.24 -6.50
N MET A 116 14.35 -9.21 -7.23
CA MET A 116 15.62 -9.80 -6.79
C MET A 116 16.10 -9.18 -5.47
N LEU A 117 16.10 -7.84 -5.37
CA LEU A 117 16.50 -7.13 -4.15
C LEU A 117 15.54 -7.39 -2.99
N HIS A 118 14.25 -7.58 -3.30
CA HIS A 118 13.24 -7.98 -2.33
C HIS A 118 13.53 -9.39 -1.77
N CYS A 119 13.74 -10.37 -2.63
CA CYS A 119 14.12 -11.73 -2.23
C CYS A 119 15.44 -11.76 -1.44
N ALA A 120 16.40 -10.89 -1.79
CA ALA A 120 17.69 -10.77 -1.11
C ALA A 120 17.65 -9.91 0.17
N ARG A 121 16.48 -9.34 0.52
CA ARG A 121 16.29 -8.41 1.65
C ARG A 121 17.30 -7.25 1.64
N LYS A 122 17.39 -6.54 0.50
CA LYS A 122 18.29 -5.40 0.29
C LYS A 122 17.53 -4.07 0.19
N PRO A 123 16.93 -3.59 1.29
CA PRO A 123 16.08 -2.39 1.27
C PRO A 123 16.86 -1.13 0.90
N ASP A 124 18.04 -0.94 1.49
CA ASP A 124 18.82 0.29 1.31
C ASP A 124 19.33 0.38 -0.15
N LEU A 125 19.82 -0.73 -0.72
CA LEU A 125 20.21 -0.77 -2.14
C LEU A 125 19.02 -0.55 -3.09
N ALA A 126 17.84 -1.10 -2.79
CA ALA A 126 16.64 -0.86 -3.59
C ALA A 126 16.20 0.61 -3.56
N TYR A 127 16.33 1.25 -2.40
CA TYR A 127 16.09 2.69 -2.25
C TYR A 127 17.11 3.52 -3.03
N ASP A 128 18.40 3.21 -2.92
CA ASP A 128 19.45 3.94 -3.62
C ASP A 128 19.26 3.87 -5.15
N LEU A 129 18.95 2.68 -5.67
CA LEU A 129 18.76 2.47 -7.11
C LEU A 129 17.52 3.16 -7.66
N ILE A 130 16.40 3.15 -6.93
CA ILE A 130 15.17 3.82 -7.39
C ILE A 130 15.28 5.35 -7.29
N SER A 131 16.12 5.83 -6.37
CA SER A 131 16.36 7.26 -6.15
C SER A 131 17.44 7.84 -7.05
N ASP A 132 18.25 7.00 -7.70
CA ASP A 132 19.32 7.43 -8.58
C ASP A 132 18.77 8.06 -9.88
N PRO A 133 19.04 9.36 -10.15
CA PRO A 133 18.62 10.02 -11.38
C PRO A 133 19.13 9.34 -12.65
N ALA A 134 20.31 8.71 -12.62
CA ALA A 134 20.88 8.01 -13.76
C ALA A 134 20.02 6.81 -14.18
N LEU A 135 19.33 6.18 -13.22
CA LEU A 135 18.46 5.02 -13.44
C LEU A 135 16.96 5.38 -13.43
N SER A 136 16.62 6.67 -13.40
CA SER A 136 15.23 7.16 -13.39
C SER A 136 14.36 6.50 -14.47
N ASN A 137 14.84 6.46 -15.72
CA ASN A 137 14.14 5.81 -16.83
C ASN A 137 14.08 4.28 -16.71
N PHE A 138 15.10 3.66 -16.10
CA PHE A 138 15.19 2.21 -15.93
C PHE A 138 14.14 1.67 -14.96
N PHE A 139 13.83 2.44 -13.91
CA PHE A 139 12.83 2.10 -12.90
C PHE A 139 11.49 2.82 -13.07
N ASN A 140 11.26 3.46 -14.22
CA ASN A 140 10.04 4.22 -14.53
C ASN A 140 8.84 3.30 -14.86
N HIS A 141 8.47 2.43 -13.91
CA HIS A 141 7.30 1.58 -13.99
C HIS A 141 6.65 1.43 -12.61
N PRO A 142 5.30 1.53 -12.46
CA PRO A 142 4.64 1.54 -11.14
C PRO A 142 4.93 0.32 -10.26
N MET A 143 5.17 -0.86 -10.87
CA MET A 143 5.55 -2.06 -10.13
C MET A 143 6.93 -1.95 -9.47
N CYS A 144 7.89 -1.21 -10.05
CA CYS A 144 9.20 -0.98 -9.41
C CYS A 144 9.02 -0.28 -8.07
N PHE A 145 8.22 0.79 -8.06
CA PHE A 145 7.90 1.55 -6.85
C PHE A 145 7.11 0.70 -5.86
N THR A 146 6.14 -0.10 -6.33
CA THR A 146 5.33 -0.96 -5.46
C THR A 146 6.20 -2.01 -4.75
N VAL A 147 7.07 -2.71 -5.47
CA VAL A 147 7.96 -3.74 -4.89
C VAL A 147 9.00 -3.11 -3.97
N CYS A 148 9.57 -1.96 -4.35
CA CYS A 148 10.53 -1.23 -3.50
C CYS A 148 9.88 -0.76 -2.19
N MET A 149 8.72 -0.10 -2.26
CA MET A 149 8.00 0.37 -1.06
C MET A 149 7.54 -0.79 -0.16
N ASP A 150 7.13 -1.93 -0.74
CA ASP A 150 6.79 -3.12 0.05
C ASP A 150 8.02 -3.68 0.79
N LEU A 151 9.17 -3.77 0.11
CA LEU A 151 10.45 -4.17 0.75
C LEU A 151 10.81 -3.22 1.90
N LEU A 152 10.74 -1.91 1.66
CA LEU A 152 11.02 -0.89 2.67
C LEU A 152 10.06 -0.99 3.86
N TYR A 153 8.78 -1.30 3.61
CA TYR A 153 7.80 -1.50 4.67
C TYR A 153 8.13 -2.75 5.51
N LYS A 154 8.51 -3.86 4.87
CA LYS A 154 8.92 -5.10 5.54
C LYS A 154 10.15 -4.89 6.44
N GLU A 155 11.10 -4.09 5.98
CA GLU A 155 12.36 -3.80 6.68
C GLU A 155 12.29 -2.55 7.59
N GLU A 156 11.07 -2.12 7.93
CA GLU A 156 10.76 -1.01 8.85
C GLU A 156 11.35 0.36 8.44
N ARG A 157 11.68 0.56 7.15
CA ARG A 157 12.18 1.81 6.55
C ARG A 157 11.04 2.74 6.13
N HIS A 158 10.16 3.08 7.06
CA HIS A 158 8.92 3.82 6.75
C HIS A 158 9.15 5.22 6.17
N GLN A 159 10.18 5.93 6.62
CA GLN A 159 10.49 7.27 6.11
C GLN A 159 10.89 7.23 4.62
N ALA A 160 11.69 6.22 4.23
CA ALA A 160 12.11 6.03 2.85
C ALA A 160 10.92 5.80 1.91
N ILE A 161 9.81 5.20 2.38
CA ILE A 161 8.59 5.03 1.58
C ILE A 161 7.99 6.38 1.17
N ILE A 162 7.98 7.37 2.08
CA ILE A 162 7.50 8.72 1.79
C ILE A 162 8.38 9.37 0.73
N ASP A 163 9.69 9.16 0.78
CA ASP A 163 10.62 9.73 -0.20
C ASP A 163 10.49 9.05 -1.57
N VAL A 164 10.33 7.72 -1.61
CA VAL A 164 10.01 6.99 -2.84
C VAL A 164 8.67 7.44 -3.44
N TRP A 165 7.69 7.81 -2.60
CA TRP A 165 6.43 8.39 -3.09
C TRP A 165 6.67 9.72 -3.79
N LYS A 166 7.48 10.61 -3.21
CA LYS A 166 7.82 11.90 -3.85
C LYS A 166 8.56 11.70 -5.17
N ILE A 167 9.43 10.69 -5.27
CA ILE A 167 10.09 10.33 -6.53
C ILE A 167 9.04 9.88 -7.56
N TYR A 168 8.10 9.01 -7.15
CA TYR A 168 7.00 8.58 -8.02
C TYR A 168 6.13 9.75 -8.49
N GLU A 169 5.76 10.66 -7.59
CA GLU A 169 4.93 11.83 -7.88
C GLU A 169 5.57 12.77 -8.91
N ASN A 170 6.90 12.86 -8.93
CA ASN A 170 7.68 13.64 -9.89
C ASN A 170 8.03 12.88 -11.18
N SER A 171 7.65 11.59 -11.29
CA SER A 171 7.98 10.75 -12.44
C SER A 171 6.89 10.77 -13.53
N ASP A 172 7.25 10.43 -14.76
CA ASP A 172 6.27 10.29 -15.86
C ASP A 172 5.23 9.19 -15.59
N CYS A 173 5.53 8.22 -14.73
CA CYS A 173 4.56 7.21 -14.29
C CYS A 173 3.31 7.84 -13.68
N MET A 174 3.46 8.98 -12.99
CA MET A 174 2.36 9.67 -12.36
C MET A 174 1.34 10.20 -13.38
N LEU A 175 1.81 10.63 -14.55
CA LEU A 175 0.94 11.09 -15.63
C LEU A 175 0.16 9.93 -16.26
N LYS A 176 0.80 8.77 -16.41
CA LYS A 176 0.21 7.59 -17.05
C LYS A 176 -0.74 6.82 -16.12
N ASN A 177 -0.40 6.73 -14.83
CA ASN A 177 -1.14 5.96 -13.84
C ASN A 177 -1.21 6.76 -12.53
N PRO A 178 -2.11 7.75 -12.43
CA PRO A 178 -2.17 8.61 -11.26
C PRO A 178 -2.56 7.82 -10.01
N TYR A 179 -1.76 7.93 -8.94
CA TYR A 179 -1.99 7.30 -7.64
C TYR A 179 -2.44 5.83 -7.71
N PRO A 180 -1.55 4.88 -8.05
CA PRO A 180 -1.88 3.45 -8.04
C PRO A 180 -2.38 2.98 -6.67
N ARG A 181 -3.39 2.11 -6.64
CA ARG A 181 -4.01 1.60 -5.39
C ARG A 181 -2.99 1.00 -4.42
N SER A 182 -1.96 0.32 -4.93
CA SER A 182 -0.88 -0.27 -4.13
C SER A 182 -0.06 0.80 -3.39
N LEU A 183 0.38 1.82 -4.12
CA LEU A 183 1.15 2.94 -3.57
C LEU A 183 0.32 3.74 -2.57
N GLN A 184 -0.98 3.94 -2.83
CA GLN A 184 -1.87 4.59 -1.86
C GLN A 184 -1.89 3.87 -0.51
N ILE A 185 -1.96 2.55 -0.51
CA ILE A 185 -1.96 1.74 0.72
C ILE A 185 -0.58 1.79 1.39
N LEU A 186 0.52 1.66 0.65
CA LEU A 186 1.88 1.68 1.21
C LEU A 186 2.22 3.05 1.84
N THR A 187 1.91 4.14 1.15
CA THR A 187 2.18 5.49 1.65
C THR A 187 1.37 5.79 2.92
N THR A 188 0.07 5.47 2.93
CA THR A 188 -0.77 5.67 4.13
C THR A 188 -0.38 4.74 5.28
N ALA A 189 0.06 3.51 4.99
CA ALA A 189 0.59 2.61 5.99
C ALA A 189 1.90 3.12 6.61
N ALA A 190 2.80 3.68 5.79
CA ALA A 190 4.03 4.30 6.28
C ALA A 190 3.74 5.46 7.23
N CYS A 191 2.81 6.35 6.85
CA CYS A 191 2.37 7.46 7.70
C CYS A 191 1.81 6.94 9.04
N TYR A 192 0.97 5.89 8.99
CA TYR A 192 0.41 5.26 10.18
C TYR A 192 1.46 4.66 11.12
N LYS A 193 2.55 4.10 10.57
CA LYS A 193 3.65 3.52 11.34
C LYS A 193 4.58 4.57 11.94
N ILE A 194 4.81 5.67 11.24
CA ILE A 194 5.61 6.81 11.74
C ILE A 194 4.88 7.52 12.89
N ALA A 195 3.57 7.75 12.73
CA ALA A 195 2.70 8.32 13.78
C ALA A 195 3.21 9.64 14.40
N THR A 196 3.75 10.55 13.57
CA THR A 196 4.10 11.93 13.94
C THR A 196 3.08 12.92 13.37
N GLU A 197 3.06 14.15 13.90
CA GLU A 197 2.22 15.25 13.36
C GLU A 197 2.54 15.53 11.89
N GLU A 198 3.83 15.61 11.56
CA GLU A 198 4.30 15.81 10.17
C GLU A 198 3.82 14.70 9.22
N ALA A 199 3.89 13.43 9.66
CA ALA A 199 3.41 12.30 8.86
C ALA A 199 1.88 12.30 8.72
N CYS A 200 1.16 12.78 9.74
CA CYS A 200 -0.30 12.95 9.67
C CYS A 200 -0.67 14.04 8.67
N GLU A 201 -0.04 15.22 8.75
CA GLU A 201 -0.26 16.31 7.80
C GLU A 201 0.05 15.92 6.37
N PHE A 202 1.21 15.29 6.14
CA PHE A 202 1.59 14.76 4.84
C PHE A 202 0.56 13.73 4.34
N GLY A 203 0.17 12.76 5.18
CA GLY A 203 -0.79 11.73 4.82
C GLY A 203 -2.17 12.29 4.47
N LEU A 204 -2.63 13.34 5.16
CA LEU A 204 -3.89 14.02 4.86
C LEU A 204 -3.83 14.79 3.53
N GLN A 205 -2.73 15.50 3.26
CA GLN A 205 -2.51 16.17 1.98
C GLN A 205 -2.44 15.15 0.83
N PHE A 206 -1.68 14.08 1.01
CA PHE A 206 -1.59 12.96 0.08
C PHE A 206 -2.97 12.37 -0.22
N LEU A 207 -3.76 12.09 0.81
CA LEU A 207 -5.09 11.52 0.68
C LEU A 207 -6.05 12.49 -0.05
N GLY A 208 -6.03 13.78 0.28
CA GLY A 208 -6.81 14.81 -0.41
C GLY A 208 -6.49 14.87 -1.90
N ASN A 209 -5.21 14.77 -2.26
CA ASN A 209 -4.78 14.71 -3.66
C ASN A 209 -5.26 13.43 -4.37
N CYS A 210 -5.28 12.30 -3.68
CA CYS A 210 -5.83 11.04 -4.21
C CYS A 210 -7.33 11.19 -4.50
N ILE A 211 -8.12 11.62 -3.51
CA ILE A 211 -9.59 11.74 -3.60
C ILE A 211 -10.02 12.63 -4.77
N ALA A 212 -9.25 13.69 -5.05
CA ALA A 212 -9.53 14.62 -6.14
C ALA A 212 -9.37 13.99 -7.53
N LYS A 213 -8.58 12.91 -7.67
CA LYS A 213 -8.19 12.35 -8.97
C LYS A 213 -8.63 10.91 -9.19
N VAL A 214 -8.62 10.08 -8.14
CA VAL A 214 -8.89 8.63 -8.22
C VAL A 214 -9.65 8.11 -7.00
N PRO A 215 -10.37 6.98 -7.13
CA PRO A 215 -10.97 6.33 -5.98
C PRO A 215 -9.90 5.80 -5.02
N VAL A 216 -10.11 6.03 -3.73
CA VAL A 216 -9.19 5.58 -2.67
C VAL A 216 -9.60 4.21 -2.12
N PRO A 217 -8.68 3.25 -1.98
CA PRO A 217 -8.97 1.99 -1.30
C PRO A 217 -9.42 2.20 0.14
N GLY A 218 -10.48 1.49 0.56
CA GLY A 218 -10.97 1.55 1.94
C GLY A 218 -9.90 1.26 2.99
N LYS A 219 -8.88 0.44 2.66
CA LYS A 219 -7.75 0.21 3.56
C LYS A 219 -6.87 1.45 3.78
N ALA A 220 -6.60 2.23 2.73
CA ALA A 220 -5.83 3.46 2.86
C ALA A 220 -6.60 4.50 3.70
N LEU A 221 -7.91 4.61 3.48
CA LEU A 221 -8.81 5.41 4.32
C LEU A 221 -8.80 4.94 5.79
N ALA A 222 -8.88 3.63 6.04
CA ALA A 222 -8.85 3.07 7.38
C ALA A 222 -7.51 3.33 8.10
N MET A 223 -6.37 3.22 7.40
CA MET A 223 -5.06 3.54 7.96
C MET A 223 -4.93 5.02 8.33
N MET A 224 -5.42 5.92 7.47
CA MET A 224 -5.41 7.36 7.76
C MET A 224 -6.37 7.73 8.89
N SER A 225 -7.56 7.12 8.95
CA SER A 225 -8.49 7.29 10.08
C SER A 225 -7.85 6.81 11.38
N ALA A 226 -7.21 5.64 11.38
CA ALA A 226 -6.50 5.12 12.54
C ALA A 226 -5.33 6.03 12.99
N LEU A 227 -4.62 6.64 12.04
CA LEU A 227 -3.60 7.65 12.33
C LEU A 227 -4.22 8.89 12.99
N CYS A 228 -5.33 9.42 12.47
CA CYS A 228 -6.02 10.57 13.07
C CYS A 228 -6.48 10.28 14.50
N LEU A 229 -6.96 9.06 14.79
CA LEU A 229 -7.31 8.66 16.15
C LEU A 229 -6.09 8.59 17.09
N LYS A 230 -4.93 8.15 16.59
CA LYS A 230 -3.68 8.17 17.37
C LYS A 230 -3.20 9.59 17.68
N MET A 231 -3.46 10.53 16.77
CA MET A 231 -3.13 11.96 16.93
C MET A 231 -4.23 12.75 17.66
N GLU A 232 -5.15 12.07 18.35
CA GLU A 232 -6.24 12.68 19.12
C GLU A 232 -7.16 13.61 18.28
N ASN A 233 -7.31 13.33 16.97
CA ASN A 233 -8.23 14.04 16.08
C ASN A 233 -9.39 13.15 15.62
N PRO A 234 -10.40 12.92 16.50
CA PRO A 234 -11.52 12.02 16.20
C PRO A 234 -12.50 12.57 15.17
N ASN A 235 -12.61 13.91 15.03
CA ASN A 235 -13.43 14.55 14.01
C ASN A 235 -12.94 14.18 12.61
N MET A 236 -11.65 14.39 12.36
CA MET A 236 -11.04 14.05 11.06
C MET A 236 -11.14 12.55 10.78
N SER A 237 -10.93 11.70 11.80
CA SER A 237 -11.12 10.26 11.65
C SER A 237 -12.53 9.89 11.19
N TYR A 238 -13.56 10.51 11.80
CA TYR A 238 -14.95 10.26 11.44
C TYR A 238 -15.21 10.66 9.98
N GLU A 239 -14.80 11.87 9.58
CA GLU A 239 -14.96 12.37 8.21
C GLU A 239 -14.30 11.45 7.17
N ILE A 240 -13.09 10.96 7.43
CA ILE A 240 -12.39 10.03 6.54
C ILE A 240 -13.15 8.70 6.40
N LEU A 241 -13.71 8.18 7.49
CA LEU A 241 -14.48 6.93 7.46
C LEU A 241 -15.78 7.08 6.68
N MET A 242 -16.43 8.25 6.75
CA MET A 242 -17.65 8.54 6.00
C MET A 242 -17.42 8.62 4.48
N LEU A 243 -16.16 8.67 4.01
CA LEU A 243 -15.85 8.53 2.58
C LEU A 243 -16.02 7.10 2.06
N MET A 244 -16.13 6.11 2.95
CA MET A 244 -16.42 4.73 2.57
C MET A 244 -17.92 4.59 2.28
N LYS A 245 -18.28 3.80 1.26
CA LYS A 245 -19.69 3.59 0.90
C LYS A 245 -20.52 2.94 2.03
N LYS A 246 -19.89 2.03 2.79
CA LYS A 246 -20.48 1.28 3.92
C LYS A 246 -19.40 0.94 4.96
N PRO A 247 -18.93 1.92 5.75
CA PRO A 247 -17.89 1.68 6.76
C PRO A 247 -18.32 0.63 7.80
N GLU A 248 -19.62 0.47 8.02
CA GLU A 248 -20.23 -0.49 8.92
C GLU A 248 -20.18 -1.94 8.43
N ASP A 249 -19.83 -2.24 7.17
CA ASP A 249 -19.79 -3.63 6.65
C ASP A 249 -18.46 -4.33 6.95
N ASN A 250 -17.36 -3.58 6.99
CA ASN A 250 -16.02 -4.13 7.24
C ASN A 250 -15.64 -4.00 8.72
N VAL A 251 -15.18 -5.11 9.31
CA VAL A 251 -14.73 -5.22 10.71
C VAL A 251 -13.78 -4.08 11.12
N ILE A 252 -12.84 -3.71 10.24
CA ILE A 252 -11.82 -2.69 10.51
C ILE A 252 -12.46 -1.31 10.61
N SER A 253 -13.16 -0.88 9.55
CA SER A 253 -13.77 0.46 9.47
C SER A 253 -14.88 0.63 10.51
N ARG A 254 -15.65 -0.44 10.77
CA ARG A 254 -16.65 -0.49 11.84
C ARG A 254 -16.01 -0.23 13.20
N GLY A 255 -14.93 -0.93 13.51
CA GLY A 255 -14.19 -0.77 14.76
C GLY A 255 -13.60 0.64 14.92
N LEU A 256 -13.03 1.19 13.85
CA LEU A 256 -12.52 2.57 13.83
C LEU A 256 -13.65 3.60 14.01
N LEU A 257 -14.82 3.35 13.41
CA LEU A 257 -15.99 4.21 13.54
C LEU A 257 -16.50 4.23 14.98
N CYS A 258 -16.56 3.08 15.64
CA CYS A 258 -16.87 3.00 17.07
C CYS A 258 -15.88 3.82 17.92
N TYR A 259 -14.58 3.76 17.63
CA TYR A 259 -13.59 4.57 18.34
C TYR A 259 -13.74 6.07 18.07
N ALA A 260 -14.00 6.47 16.82
CA ALA A 260 -14.25 7.86 16.49
C ALA A 260 -15.49 8.38 17.24
N LEU A 261 -16.62 7.67 17.18
CA LEU A 261 -17.86 8.03 17.88
C LEU A 261 -17.68 8.10 19.40
N LYS A 262 -16.94 7.14 19.99
CA LYS A 262 -16.57 7.17 21.41
C LYS A 262 -15.85 8.46 21.77
N ASN A 263 -14.82 8.81 21.02
CA ASN A 263 -13.99 9.99 21.29
C ASN A 263 -14.73 11.31 21.00
N LEU A 264 -15.80 11.28 20.19
CA LEU A 264 -16.71 12.40 19.95
C LEU A 264 -17.85 12.50 20.98
N ASN A 265 -17.84 11.66 22.03
CA ASN A 265 -18.94 11.53 23.00
C ASN A 265 -20.30 11.17 22.37
N ARG A 266 -20.30 10.56 21.19
CA ARG A 266 -21.50 10.10 20.44
C ARG A 266 -21.77 8.62 20.69
N LEU A 267 -21.77 8.21 21.96
CA LEU A 267 -21.86 6.79 22.35
C LEU A 267 -23.19 6.14 22.01
N HIS A 268 -24.29 6.89 21.99
CA HIS A 268 -25.58 6.38 21.55
C HIS A 268 -25.50 5.84 20.12
N GLU A 269 -24.82 6.58 19.22
CA GLU A 269 -24.65 6.17 17.82
C GLU A 269 -23.71 4.97 17.70
N ALA A 270 -22.66 4.91 18.52
CA ALA A 270 -21.78 3.75 18.57
C ALA A 270 -22.56 2.48 18.97
N ILE A 271 -23.47 2.56 19.94
CA ILE A 271 -24.32 1.44 20.36
C ILE A 271 -25.33 1.08 19.26
N GLN A 272 -25.93 2.07 18.61
CA GLN A 272 -26.85 1.84 17.51
C GLN A 272 -26.19 1.10 16.34
N LEU A 273 -24.94 1.41 16.03
CA LEU A 273 -24.15 0.70 15.03
C LEU A 273 -23.94 -0.78 15.42
N LEU A 274 -23.70 -1.07 16.70
CA LEU A 274 -23.59 -2.46 17.19
C LEU A 274 -24.93 -3.20 17.15
N GLU A 275 -26.05 -2.51 17.39
CA GLU A 275 -27.39 -3.10 17.27
C GLU A 275 -27.72 -3.45 15.82
N GLN A 276 -27.39 -2.56 14.88
CA GLN A 276 -27.56 -2.82 13.46
C GLN A 276 -26.80 -4.07 13.03
N LEU A 277 -25.57 -4.27 13.54
CA LEU A 277 -24.80 -5.48 13.27
C LEU A 277 -25.55 -6.76 13.65
N ILE A 278 -26.22 -6.78 14.81
CA ILE A 278 -27.02 -7.95 15.25
C ILE A 278 -28.19 -8.20 14.30
N VAL A 279 -28.88 -7.14 13.86
CA VAL A 279 -30.04 -7.25 12.96
C VAL A 279 -29.62 -7.71 11.56
N THR A 280 -28.50 -7.19 11.05
CA THR A 280 -28.00 -7.53 9.72
C THR A 280 -27.45 -8.96 9.66
N ASP A 281 -26.76 -9.41 10.72
CA ASP A 281 -26.28 -10.80 10.83
C ASP A 281 -27.42 -11.82 10.78
N LEU A 282 -28.53 -11.53 11.47
CA LEU A 282 -29.76 -12.35 11.41
C LEU A 282 -30.37 -12.40 9.99
N SER A 283 -30.17 -11.35 9.19
CA SER A 283 -30.78 -11.21 7.86
C SER A 283 -29.87 -11.75 6.73
N SER A 284 -28.56 -11.81 6.95
CA SER A 284 -27.58 -12.29 5.96
C SER A 284 -26.37 -12.97 6.62
N PRO A 285 -26.51 -14.21 7.08
CA PRO A 285 -25.44 -14.94 7.79
C PRO A 285 -24.24 -15.33 6.91
N ALA A 286 -24.28 -15.00 5.60
CA ALA A 286 -23.17 -15.24 4.68
C ALA A 286 -22.07 -14.16 4.74
N MET A 287 -22.36 -13.01 5.36
CA MET A 287 -21.43 -11.89 5.49
C MET A 287 -20.80 -11.88 6.89
N ASP A 288 -19.48 -11.67 6.97
CA ASP A 288 -18.73 -11.80 8.23
C ASP A 288 -18.90 -10.56 9.14
N PHE A 289 -20.08 -10.44 9.76
CA PHE A 289 -20.47 -9.32 10.63
C PHE A 289 -19.86 -9.41 12.03
N LYS A 290 -18.53 -9.32 12.12
CA LYS A 290 -17.79 -9.46 13.38
C LYS A 290 -17.26 -8.13 13.93
N ILE A 291 -16.99 -8.06 15.23
CA ILE A 291 -16.33 -6.92 15.88
C ILE A 291 -15.17 -7.37 16.74
N SER A 292 -14.12 -6.54 16.83
CA SER A 292 -12.97 -6.82 17.70
C SER A 292 -13.34 -6.66 19.18
N ALA A 293 -12.90 -7.61 20.01
CA ALA A 293 -13.09 -7.59 21.46
C ALA A 293 -12.54 -6.32 22.11
N CYS A 294 -11.39 -5.82 21.62
CA CYS A 294 -10.76 -4.60 22.16
C CYS A 294 -11.69 -3.38 22.06
N VAL A 295 -12.48 -3.27 20.98
CA VAL A 295 -13.44 -2.17 20.79
C VAL A 295 -14.55 -2.26 21.83
N LEU A 296 -15.07 -3.47 22.06
CA LEU A 296 -16.15 -3.68 23.02
C LEU A 296 -15.70 -3.40 24.45
N GLU A 297 -14.49 -3.82 24.82
CA GLU A 297 -13.92 -3.54 26.14
C GLU A 297 -13.78 -2.03 26.38
N ASP A 298 -13.29 -1.29 25.38
CA ASP A 298 -13.10 0.15 25.51
C ASP A 298 -14.42 0.94 25.48
N LEU A 299 -15.39 0.50 24.68
CA LEU A 299 -16.75 1.04 24.76
C LEU A 299 -17.38 0.74 26.12
N SER A 300 -17.16 -0.45 26.69
CA SER A 300 -17.67 -0.81 28.01
C SER A 300 -17.13 0.09 29.12
N LYS A 301 -15.85 0.48 29.04
CA LYS A 301 -15.25 1.45 29.98
C LYS A 301 -15.90 2.81 29.83
N ALA A 302 -15.98 3.34 28.60
CA ALA A 302 -16.58 4.65 28.32
C ALA A 302 -18.06 4.73 28.72
N VAL A 303 -18.82 3.66 28.51
CA VAL A 303 -20.22 3.57 28.95
C VAL A 303 -20.34 3.49 30.48
N GLY A 304 -19.39 2.84 31.16
CA GLY A 304 -19.36 2.75 32.63
C GLY A 304 -19.05 4.08 33.32
N GLU A 305 -18.36 4.99 32.64
CA GLU A 305 -18.08 6.35 33.13
C GLU A 305 -19.29 7.29 33.03
N ILE A 306 -20.33 6.90 32.27
CA ILE A 306 -21.53 7.72 32.03
C ILE A 306 -22.62 7.36 33.03
N ALA A 307 -23.24 8.39 33.62
CA ALA A 307 -24.32 8.21 34.62
C ALA A 307 -25.67 7.77 34.02
N ASP A 308 -25.79 7.70 32.69
CA ASP A 308 -27.03 7.30 32.02
C ASP A 308 -27.27 5.77 32.08
N THR A 309 -28.18 5.40 32.97
CA THR A 309 -28.60 4.01 33.18
C THR A 309 -29.22 3.35 31.94
N ASN A 310 -29.81 4.11 31.01
CA ASN A 310 -30.41 3.56 29.79
C ASN A 310 -29.32 3.10 28.82
N ILE A 311 -28.29 3.92 28.61
CA ILE A 311 -27.14 3.59 27.75
C ILE A 311 -26.42 2.35 28.28
N ILE A 312 -26.20 2.28 29.61
CA ILE A 312 -25.57 1.11 30.25
C ILE A 312 -26.37 -0.17 30.02
N LYS A 313 -27.70 -0.13 30.25
CA LYS A 313 -28.58 -1.29 30.04
C LYS A 313 -28.59 -1.74 28.57
N ARG A 314 -28.69 -0.78 27.65
CA ARG A 314 -28.70 -1.02 26.21
C ARG A 314 -27.41 -1.69 25.76
N PHE A 315 -26.25 -1.14 26.16
CA PHE A 315 -24.95 -1.75 25.84
C PHE A 315 -24.80 -3.16 26.42
N LYS A 316 -25.20 -3.40 27.68
CA LYS A 316 -25.14 -4.75 28.29
C LYS A 316 -25.97 -5.78 27.51
N ARG A 317 -27.15 -5.39 27.02
CA ARG A 317 -27.98 -6.24 26.16
C ARG A 317 -27.28 -6.59 24.87
N VAL A 318 -26.78 -5.58 24.15
CA VAL A 318 -26.06 -5.75 22.87
C VAL A 318 -24.82 -6.62 23.04
N HIS A 319 -24.01 -6.35 24.05
CA HIS A 319 -22.80 -7.12 24.34
C HIS A 319 -23.11 -8.60 24.65
N SER A 320 -24.21 -8.88 25.35
CA SER A 320 -24.64 -10.26 25.63
C SER A 320 -25.10 -10.97 24.35
N GLN A 321 -25.80 -10.27 23.46
CA GLN A 321 -26.24 -10.81 22.18
C GLN A 321 -25.07 -11.09 21.23
N LEU A 322 -24.10 -10.18 21.13
CA LEU A 322 -22.88 -10.37 20.33
C LEU A 322 -22.04 -11.56 20.81
N LYS A 323 -22.01 -11.80 22.13
CA LYS A 323 -21.36 -12.99 22.70
C LYS A 323 -22.10 -14.28 22.35
N GLN A 324 -23.42 -14.26 22.38
CA GLN A 324 -24.24 -15.43 22.03
C GLN A 324 -24.16 -15.78 20.54
N SER A 325 -24.02 -14.80 19.66
CA SER A 325 -23.93 -15.00 18.21
C SER A 325 -22.52 -15.32 17.69
N ASN A 326 -21.50 -15.41 18.57
CA ASN A 326 -20.09 -15.59 18.17
C ASN A 326 -19.54 -14.49 17.23
N ASN A 327 -20.08 -13.27 17.29
CA ASN A 327 -19.68 -12.15 16.42
C ASN A 327 -18.45 -11.37 16.94
N ILE A 328 -17.65 -11.97 17.84
CA ILE A 328 -16.51 -11.31 18.47
C ILE A 328 -15.20 -11.94 18.01
N ILE A 329 -14.30 -11.13 17.47
CA ILE A 329 -12.94 -11.51 17.09
C ILE A 329 -11.96 -11.09 18.19
N THR A 330 -11.01 -11.97 18.51
CA THR A 330 -9.95 -11.70 19.49
C THR A 330 -8.79 -10.85 18.95
N THR A 331 -8.65 -10.79 17.62
CA THR A 331 -7.66 -9.95 16.92
C THR A 331 -7.93 -8.46 17.12
N SER A 332 -6.87 -7.68 17.38
CA SER A 332 -6.98 -6.22 17.54
C SER A 332 -7.18 -5.49 16.21
N ILE A 333 -7.65 -4.24 16.25
CA ILE A 333 -7.77 -3.42 15.02
C ILE A 333 -6.41 -3.10 14.40
N ASP A 334 -5.38 -2.85 15.19
CA ASP A 334 -4.01 -2.61 14.68
C ASP A 334 -3.51 -3.82 13.89
N ASP A 335 -3.77 -5.00 14.42
CA ASP A 335 -3.44 -6.28 13.78
C ASP A 335 -4.19 -6.48 12.47
N LEU A 336 -5.49 -6.17 12.44
CA LEU A 336 -6.32 -6.29 11.24
C LEU A 336 -5.93 -5.25 10.17
N LEU A 337 -5.57 -4.02 10.56
CA LEU A 337 -5.08 -2.98 9.66
C LEU A 337 -3.79 -3.40 8.95
N CYS A 338 -2.89 -4.07 9.68
CA CYS A 338 -1.60 -4.52 9.15
C CYS A 338 -1.65 -5.91 8.48
N ALA A 339 -2.83 -6.54 8.34
CA ALA A 339 -2.99 -7.81 7.64
C ALA A 339 -2.71 -7.66 6.11
N PRO A 340 -2.42 -8.73 5.35
CA PRO A 340 -2.23 -8.62 3.90
C PRO A 340 -3.49 -8.25 3.13
N VAL A 341 -3.30 -7.48 2.05
CA VAL A 341 -4.31 -7.17 1.03
C VAL A 341 -4.18 -8.18 -0.09
N HIS A 342 -5.30 -8.82 -0.44
CA HIS A 342 -5.41 -9.56 -1.70
C HIS A 342 -5.74 -8.56 -2.81
N MET A 343 -4.78 -8.24 -3.68
CA MET A 343 -5.10 -7.54 -4.92
C MET A 343 -5.86 -8.51 -5.84
N GLN A 344 -7.09 -8.16 -6.18
CA GLN A 344 -7.77 -8.76 -7.34
C GLN A 344 -6.95 -8.38 -8.58
N PRO A 345 -6.66 -9.32 -9.50
CA PRO A 345 -5.96 -9.00 -10.73
C PRO A 345 -6.82 -8.01 -11.53
N SER A 346 -6.47 -6.73 -11.48
CA SER A 346 -6.95 -5.75 -12.45
C SER A 346 -6.48 -6.22 -13.83
N SER A 347 -7.39 -6.21 -14.81
CA SER A 347 -7.16 -6.49 -16.23
C SER A 347 -5.69 -6.31 -16.60
N GLN A 348 -5.03 -7.44 -16.83
CA GLN A 348 -3.60 -7.57 -17.07
C GLN A 348 -3.15 -6.54 -18.12
N GLN A 349 -2.41 -5.52 -17.68
CA GLN A 349 -1.26 -5.13 -18.49
C GLN A 349 -0.28 -6.28 -18.29
N GLU A 350 -0.20 -7.17 -19.27
CA GLU A 350 0.72 -8.30 -19.23
C GLU A 350 2.13 -7.77 -18.92
N ASP A 351 2.67 -8.19 -17.77
CA ASP A 351 4.05 -7.95 -17.38
C ASP A 351 4.92 -8.84 -18.28
N THR A 352 5.08 -8.42 -19.54
CA THR A 352 5.85 -9.11 -20.60
C THR A 352 7.32 -9.27 -20.24
N SER A 353 7.77 -8.66 -19.14
CA SER A 353 9.07 -8.91 -18.54
C SER A 353 9.26 -10.40 -18.20
N LEU A 354 8.26 -11.15 -17.76
CA LEU A 354 8.47 -12.57 -17.42
C LEU A 354 8.15 -13.57 -18.55
N GLN A 355 7.66 -13.10 -19.70
CA GLN A 355 7.35 -13.97 -20.85
C GLN A 355 8.58 -14.21 -21.75
N GLY A 356 8.66 -15.41 -22.33
CA GLY A 356 9.65 -15.77 -23.36
C GLY A 356 9.30 -15.17 -24.73
N ASP A 357 10.30 -15.05 -25.60
CA ASP A 357 10.31 -14.30 -26.87
C ASP A 357 8.97 -14.26 -27.64
N PRO A 358 8.47 -13.06 -28.00
CA PRO A 358 7.40 -12.94 -28.97
C PRO A 358 8.00 -12.83 -30.37
N LEU A 359 8.31 -13.97 -30.99
CA LEU A 359 8.23 -14.05 -32.44
C LEU A 359 6.81 -14.47 -32.80
N ASN A 360 6.12 -13.55 -33.48
CA ASN A 360 4.93 -13.75 -34.28
C ASN A 360 3.56 -13.51 -33.60
N SER A 361 3.09 -12.27 -33.65
CA SER A 361 1.67 -11.99 -33.96
C SER A 361 1.49 -10.53 -34.41
N ASN A 362 1.37 -10.35 -35.73
CA ASN A 362 0.74 -9.17 -36.30
C ASN A 362 -0.75 -9.16 -35.92
N ASN A 363 -1.25 -8.04 -35.40
CA ASN A 363 -2.54 -7.53 -35.87
C ASN A 363 -2.76 -6.06 -35.50
N ILE A 364 -3.37 -5.40 -36.47
CA ILE A 364 -3.66 -3.98 -36.63
C ILE A 364 -4.84 -3.56 -35.74
N SER A 365 -4.76 -2.42 -35.07
CA SER A 365 -5.93 -1.55 -34.88
C SER A 365 -5.48 -0.09 -34.69
N GLN A 366 -6.03 0.79 -35.53
CA GLN A 366 -5.78 2.23 -35.58
C GLN A 366 -6.75 3.02 -34.69
N ASN A 367 -6.36 4.28 -34.43
CA ASN A 367 -7.18 5.43 -34.03
C ASN A 367 -7.63 5.44 -32.55
N ALA A 368 -7.62 6.54 -31.79
CA ALA A 368 -7.61 7.97 -32.13
C ALA A 368 -7.05 8.82 -30.95
N SER A 369 -6.33 9.90 -31.26
CA SER A 369 -6.05 11.06 -30.39
C SER A 369 -7.31 11.95 -30.31
N THR A 370 -7.52 12.99 -29.48
CA THR A 370 -6.73 13.86 -28.60
C THR A 370 -7.79 14.69 -27.85
N GLN A 371 -7.56 15.11 -26.60
CA GLN A 371 -7.90 16.48 -26.18
C GLN A 371 -7.24 16.81 -24.85
N SER A 372 -6.51 17.92 -24.85
CA SER A 372 -5.76 18.51 -23.75
C SER A 372 -6.40 19.83 -23.33
N ALA A 373 -6.34 20.16 -22.03
CA ALA A 373 -6.45 21.55 -21.56
C ALA A 373 -5.87 21.73 -20.14
N ILE A 374 -4.60 22.16 -20.11
CA ILE A 374 -3.96 23.25 -19.34
C ILE A 374 -4.48 23.58 -17.92
N LEU A 375 -3.55 23.48 -16.97
CA LEU A 375 -3.58 23.98 -15.58
C LEU A 375 -2.78 25.30 -15.44
N HIS A 376 -3.17 26.11 -14.44
CA HIS A 376 -2.41 27.04 -13.56
C HIS A 376 -3.23 28.34 -13.34
N LYS A 377 -3.44 28.85 -12.11
CA LYS A 377 -2.44 29.30 -11.12
C LYS A 377 -3.03 29.49 -9.70
N ASN A 378 -2.21 29.12 -8.70
CA ASN A 378 -1.89 29.77 -7.41
C ASN A 378 -2.89 29.97 -6.23
N ARG A 379 -2.52 29.24 -5.16
CA ARG A 379 -2.25 29.64 -3.75
C ARG A 379 -3.38 30.11 -2.79
N SER A 380 -3.34 29.42 -1.64
CA SER A 380 -3.74 29.78 -0.27
C SER A 380 -5.11 29.28 0.23
N TYR A 381 -5.06 28.74 1.45
CA TYR A 381 -6.13 28.23 2.34
C TYR A 381 -6.51 26.73 2.20
N THR A 382 -5.87 25.92 3.05
CA THR A 382 -5.86 24.44 3.05
C THR A 382 -6.79 23.77 4.06
N ASN A 383 -7.75 24.45 4.70
CA ASN A 383 -8.74 23.77 5.57
C ASN A 383 -10.15 23.75 4.97
N ASP A 384 -10.58 24.85 4.33
CA ASP A 384 -11.94 24.92 3.79
C ASP A 384 -12.10 24.20 2.46
N LYS A 385 -11.04 24.09 1.66
CA LYS A 385 -11.14 23.51 0.30
C LYS A 385 -11.27 21.99 0.31
N ILE A 386 -10.70 21.30 1.31
CA ILE A 386 -10.93 19.87 1.49
C ILE A 386 -12.37 19.66 1.94
N VAL A 387 -12.84 20.40 2.95
CA VAL A 387 -14.25 20.36 3.38
C VAL A 387 -15.22 20.77 2.26
N GLU A 388 -14.86 21.73 1.40
CA GLU A 388 -15.69 22.19 0.29
C GLU A 388 -15.66 21.23 -0.90
N LEU A 389 -14.52 20.58 -1.21
CA LEU A 389 -14.43 19.51 -2.20
C LEU A 389 -15.16 18.25 -1.71
N LEU A 390 -15.06 17.93 -0.42
CA LEU A 390 -15.84 16.90 0.25
C LEU A 390 -17.34 17.22 0.21
N ALA A 391 -17.72 18.46 0.55
CA ALA A 391 -19.11 18.93 0.52
C ALA A 391 -19.67 19.10 -0.91
N LYS A 392 -18.83 19.37 -1.92
CA LYS A 392 -19.24 19.39 -3.34
C LYS A 392 -19.50 17.98 -3.85
N ARG A 393 -18.72 16.98 -3.43
CA ARG A 393 -18.96 15.58 -3.78
C ARG A 393 -20.19 15.00 -3.08
N ILE A 394 -20.39 15.33 -1.80
CA ILE A 394 -21.62 15.02 -1.04
C ILE A 394 -22.86 15.68 -1.68
N ARG A 395 -22.71 16.87 -2.29
CA ARG A 395 -23.80 17.56 -3.02
C ARG A 395 -24.03 17.06 -4.44
N SER A 396 -23.01 16.55 -5.14
CA SER A 396 -23.17 15.97 -6.48
C SER A 396 -23.67 14.52 -6.45
N GLU A 397 -23.47 13.82 -5.33
CA GLU A 397 -23.93 12.45 -5.11
C GLU A 397 -24.69 12.36 -3.78
N GLY A 398 -25.96 12.79 -3.79
CA GLY A 398 -26.92 12.41 -2.76
C GLY A 398 -28.34 12.87 -3.12
N PRO A 399 -29.39 12.22 -2.58
CA PRO A 399 -29.65 10.78 -2.41
C PRO A 399 -30.58 10.25 -3.53
N TYR A 400 -30.75 8.91 -3.60
CA TYR A 400 -31.65 8.16 -4.52
C TYR A 400 -31.15 8.09 -5.99
N GLU A 401 -31.24 6.98 -6.72
CA GLU A 401 -32.34 6.02 -6.82
C GLU A 401 -31.85 4.72 -7.52
N ASN A 402 -32.39 3.57 -7.07
CA ASN A 402 -32.27 2.17 -7.53
C ASN A 402 -31.00 1.37 -7.21
#